data_AF-A0A124HK70-F1
#
_entry.id   AF-A0A124HK70-F1
#
_cell.length_a   1.000
_cell.length_b   1.000
_cell.length_c   1.000
_cell.angle_alpha   90.00
_cell.angle_beta   90.00
_cell.angle_gamma   90.00
#
_symmetry.space_group_name_H-M   'P 1'
#
loop_
_entity.id
_entity.type
_entity.pdbx_description
1 polymer ?
#
loop_
_entity_poly.entity_id
_entity_poly.type
_entity_poly.pdbx_seq_one_letter_code
_entity_poly.pdbx_strand_id
1 'polypeptide(L)'
;MQITCAEVLEAEAVVAPEQGVSCRLSGGAWFSPYDDRFIQEPGGVDIDHLVPLAEAWDSGAFDWSAQEREAYANGLGDERALIAVSAASNRSRADQAPSTWLLPAAGASTSPTGWPPRCAGP
;
A
#
# COMPACT_ATOMS: atom_id res chain seq x y z
N MET A 1 -10.38 12.90 -7.54
CA MET A 1 -10.84 11.53 -7.81
C MET A 1 -10.21 10.65 -6.74
N GLN A 2 -10.97 10.26 -5.71
CA GLN A 2 -10.48 9.41 -4.61
C GLN A 2 -10.04 8.06 -5.16
N ILE A 3 -8.83 7.60 -4.83
CA ILE A 3 -8.42 6.23 -5.13
C ILE A 3 -9.12 5.34 -4.09
N THR A 4 -9.99 4.46 -4.56
CA THR A 4 -10.73 3.52 -3.73
C THR A 4 -9.84 2.33 -3.34
N CYS A 5 -10.13 1.68 -2.21
CA CYS A 5 -9.40 0.45 -1.83
C CYS A 5 -9.44 -0.62 -2.93
N ALA A 6 -10.51 -0.68 -3.72
CA ALA A 6 -10.62 -1.62 -4.84
C ALA A 6 -9.62 -1.29 -5.95
N GLU A 7 -9.47 -0.01 -6.31
CA GLU A 7 -8.48 0.43 -7.32
C GLU A 7 -7.04 0.16 -6.86
N VAL A 8 -6.73 0.37 -5.57
CA VAL A 8 -5.40 0.01 -5.03
C VAL A 8 -5.18 -1.49 -5.06
N LEU A 9 -6.18 -2.28 -4.66
CA LEU A 9 -6.09 -3.75 -4.70
C LEU A 9 -5.87 -4.26 -6.11
N GLU A 10 -6.48 -3.66 -7.13
CA GLU A 10 -6.21 -4.04 -8.52
C GLU A 10 -4.81 -3.60 -8.98
N ALA A 11 -4.36 -2.40 -8.61
CA ALA A 11 -3.07 -1.84 -9.02
C ALA A 11 -1.85 -2.55 -8.38
N GLU A 12 -1.98 -2.98 -7.12
CA GLU A 12 -0.91 -3.64 -6.36
C GLU A 12 -0.92 -5.17 -6.52
N ALA A 13 -1.86 -5.71 -7.32
CA ALA A 13 -1.94 -7.13 -7.60
C ALA A 13 -0.82 -7.57 -8.56
N VAL A 14 -0.03 -8.56 -8.13
CA VAL A 14 0.94 -9.28 -8.98
C VAL A 14 0.21 -10.19 -9.98
N VAL A 15 -0.92 -10.76 -9.55
CA VAL A 15 -1.87 -11.43 -10.44
C VAL A 15 -3.20 -10.72 -10.29
N ALA A 16 -3.74 -10.19 -11.39
CA ALA A 16 -4.98 -9.43 -11.37
C ALA A 16 -6.15 -10.25 -10.78
N PRO A 17 -6.92 -9.69 -9.82
CA PRO A 17 -8.15 -10.31 -9.35
C PRO A 17 -9.28 -10.13 -10.37
N GLU A 18 -10.32 -10.95 -10.23
CA GLU A 18 -11.59 -10.71 -10.91
C GLU A 18 -12.51 -9.88 -10.00
N GLN A 19 -13.06 -8.78 -10.52
CA GLN A 19 -14.06 -7.97 -9.82
C GLN A 19 -15.46 -8.47 -10.14
N GLY A 20 -16.11 -9.08 -9.15
CA GLY A 20 -17.48 -9.56 -9.23
C GLY A 20 -18.53 -8.50 -8.85
N VAL A 21 -19.78 -8.95 -8.76
CA VAL A 21 -20.89 -8.10 -8.31
C VAL A 21 -20.61 -7.50 -6.93
N SER A 22 -21.02 -6.24 -6.74
CA SER A 22 -20.81 -5.47 -5.50
C SER A 22 -19.34 -5.20 -5.15
N CYS A 23 -18.46 -5.06 -6.14
CA CYS A 23 -17.02 -4.80 -5.97
C CYS A 23 -16.29 -5.87 -5.15
N ARG A 24 -16.82 -7.10 -5.12
CA ARG A 24 -16.18 -8.22 -4.45
C ARG A 24 -15.09 -8.78 -5.34
N LEU A 25 -13.84 -8.71 -4.88
CA LEU A 25 -12.72 -9.33 -5.58
C LEU A 25 -12.68 -10.84 -5.33
N SER A 26 -12.23 -11.60 -6.32
CA SER A 26 -11.93 -13.03 -6.23
C SER A 26 -10.66 -13.39 -6.99
N GLY A 27 -9.91 -14.36 -6.46
CA GLY A 27 -8.60 -14.72 -7.01
C GLY A 27 -7.58 -13.60 -6.83
N GLY A 28 -6.56 -13.59 -7.69
CA GLY A 28 -5.46 -12.64 -7.65
C GLY A 28 -4.31 -13.06 -6.73
N ALA A 29 -3.25 -12.26 -6.73
CA ALA A 29 -2.12 -12.44 -5.82
C ALA A 29 -1.48 -11.09 -5.50
N TRP A 30 -1.16 -10.86 -4.23
CA TRP A 30 -0.50 -9.65 -3.74
C TRP A 30 0.76 -10.01 -3.00
N PHE A 31 1.82 -9.22 -3.18
CA PHE A 31 3.04 -9.35 -2.40
C PHE A 31 2.96 -8.44 -1.18
N SER A 32 3.14 -8.99 0.02
CA SER A 32 3.16 -8.22 1.26
C SER A 32 4.62 -7.97 1.68
N PRO A 33 5.11 -6.72 1.62
CA PRO A 33 6.47 -6.39 2.05
C PRO A 33 6.67 -6.53 3.57
N TYR A 34 5.58 -6.65 4.34
CA TYR A 34 5.62 -6.71 5.80
C TYR A 34 6.22 -8.03 6.30
N ASP A 35 6.05 -9.09 5.52
CA ASP A 35 6.35 -10.47 5.89
C ASP A 35 6.82 -11.32 4.70
N ASP A 36 7.19 -10.66 3.59
CA ASP A 36 7.85 -11.26 2.42
C ASP A 36 7.09 -12.47 1.85
N ARG A 37 5.76 -12.35 1.72
CA ARG A 37 4.90 -13.43 1.21
C ARG A 37 3.86 -12.96 0.22
N PHE A 38 3.45 -13.91 -0.63
CA PHE A 38 2.30 -13.76 -1.51
C PHE A 38 1.02 -14.17 -0.81
N ILE A 39 -0.05 -13.42 -1.06
CA ILE A 39 -1.40 -13.65 -0.54
C ILE A 39 -2.30 -13.82 -1.75
N GLN A 40 -3.06 -14.91 -1.80
CA GLN A 40 -3.90 -15.25 -2.96
C GLN A 40 -5.39 -15.10 -2.70
N GLU A 41 -5.74 -14.65 -1.49
CA GLU A 41 -7.12 -14.37 -1.11
C GLU A 41 -7.28 -12.87 -0.85
N PRO A 42 -8.19 -12.18 -1.56
CA PRO A 42 -8.43 -10.75 -1.36
C PRO A 42 -8.75 -10.38 0.09
N GLY A 43 -9.45 -11.28 0.82
CA GLY A 43 -9.78 -11.06 2.24
C GLY A 43 -8.59 -11.18 3.20
N GLY A 44 -7.44 -11.67 2.72
CA GLY A 44 -6.19 -11.73 3.47
C GLY A 44 -5.29 -10.50 3.28
N VAL A 45 -5.72 -9.53 2.47
CA VAL A 45 -4.97 -8.31 2.14
C VAL A 45 -5.68 -7.10 2.76
N ASP A 46 -4.91 -6.23 3.39
CA ASP A 46 -5.36 -4.89 3.78
C ASP A 46 -4.59 -3.85 2.92
N ILE A 47 -5.18 -2.67 2.72
CA ILE A 47 -4.49 -1.51 2.14
C ILE A 47 -4.01 -0.63 3.29
N ASP A 48 -2.72 -0.32 3.30
CA ASP A 48 -2.09 0.48 4.35
C ASP A 48 -1.28 1.64 3.77
N HIS A 49 -1.02 2.66 4.58
CA HIS A 49 -0.16 3.77 4.20
C HIS A 49 1.31 3.32 4.25
N LEU A 50 2.02 3.38 3.12
CA LEU A 50 3.44 3.01 3.04
C LEU A 50 4.29 3.77 4.08
N VAL A 51 3.96 5.04 4.30
CA VAL A 51 4.44 5.81 5.44
C VAL A 51 3.22 6.12 6.32
N PRO A 52 3.15 5.61 7.56
CA PRO A 52 2.01 5.87 8.43
C PRO A 52 1.79 7.36 8.65
N LEU A 53 0.53 7.77 8.82
CA LEU A 53 0.16 9.17 9.01
C LEU A 53 0.90 9.83 10.18
N ALA A 54 1.18 9.09 11.26
CA ALA A 54 1.94 9.58 12.41
C ALA A 54 3.42 9.85 12.03
N GLU A 55 4.05 8.95 11.27
CA GLU A 55 5.42 9.14 10.79
C GLU A 55 5.50 10.30 9.79
N ALA A 56 4.53 10.39 8.88
CA ALA A 56 4.42 11.53 7.97
C ALA A 56 4.30 12.85 8.74
N TRP A 57 3.49 12.88 9.80
CA TRP A 57 3.36 14.03 10.70
C TRP A 57 4.70 14.39 11.35
N ASP A 58 5.36 13.44 12.00
CA ASP A 58 6.65 13.66 12.67
C ASP A 58 7.75 14.09 11.69
N SER A 59 7.66 13.65 10.43
CA SER A 59 8.56 14.02 9.33
C SER A 59 8.23 15.36 8.64
N GLY A 60 7.22 16.10 9.10
CA GLY A 60 6.92 17.45 8.60
C GLY A 60 5.53 17.65 7.98
N ALA A 61 4.68 16.63 7.94
CA ALA A 61 3.29 16.78 7.45
C ALA A 61 2.41 17.64 8.38
N PHE A 62 2.93 18.03 9.56
CA PHE A 62 2.28 19.03 10.40
C PHE A 62 2.17 20.39 9.72
N ASP A 63 3.12 20.74 8.85
CA ASP A 63 3.13 22.01 8.10
C ASP A 63 2.29 21.96 6.82
N TRP A 64 1.79 20.79 6.43
CA TRP A 64 0.94 20.65 5.25
C TRP A 64 -0.41 21.35 5.43
N SER A 65 -0.99 21.79 4.31
CA SER A 65 -2.38 22.21 4.27
C SER A 65 -3.33 21.05 4.59
N ALA A 66 -4.56 21.37 4.99
CA ALA A 66 -5.58 20.36 5.20
C ALA A 66 -5.83 19.51 3.93
N GLN A 67 -5.74 20.15 2.76
CA GLN A 67 -5.93 19.47 1.47
C GLN A 67 -4.81 18.49 1.15
N GLU A 68 -3.55 18.83 1.46
CA GLU A 68 -2.41 17.92 1.28
C GLU A 68 -2.49 16.70 2.21
N ARG A 69 -2.89 16.90 3.48
CA ARG A 69 -3.12 15.79 4.41
C ARG A 69 -4.27 14.89 3.98
N GLU A 70 -5.38 15.48 3.54
CA GLU A 70 -6.51 14.73 3.00
C GLU A 70 -6.11 13.98 1.73
N ALA A 71 -5.30 14.60 0.87
CA ALA A 71 -4.82 13.96 -0.33
C ALA A 71 -3.97 12.73 0.01
N TYR A 72 -2.99 12.89 0.91
CA TYR A 72 -2.15 11.81 1.38
C TYR A 72 -2.94 10.69 2.06
N ALA A 73 -3.85 11.04 2.97
CA ALA A 73 -4.69 10.07 3.68
C ALA A 73 -5.56 9.24 2.72
N ASN A 74 -6.01 9.84 1.62
CA ASN A 74 -6.84 9.19 0.60
C ASN A 74 -6.03 8.65 -0.61
N GLY A 75 -4.69 8.67 -0.55
CA GLY A 75 -3.82 8.25 -1.67
C GLY A 75 -3.96 9.12 -2.93
N LEU A 76 -4.56 10.30 -2.83
CA LEU A 76 -4.76 11.21 -3.95
C LEU A 76 -3.43 11.83 -4.39
N GLY A 77 -3.06 11.60 -5.65
CA GLY A 77 -1.88 12.25 -6.25
C GLY A 77 -0.54 11.60 -5.90
N ASP A 78 -0.53 10.58 -5.05
CA ASP A 78 0.62 9.69 -4.88
C ASP A 78 0.17 8.23 -4.76
N GLU A 79 0.20 7.51 -5.89
CA GLU A 79 -0.11 6.08 -5.95
C GLU A 79 0.84 5.22 -5.11
N ARG A 80 1.95 5.78 -4.61
CA ARG A 80 2.88 5.09 -3.69
C ARG A 80 2.50 5.28 -2.23
N ALA A 81 1.53 6.14 -1.93
CA ALA A 81 1.10 6.37 -0.55
C ALA A 81 0.40 5.15 0.04
N LEU A 82 -0.23 4.32 -0.79
CA LEU A 82 -0.98 3.13 -0.38
C LEU A 82 -0.32 1.86 -0.92
N ILE A 83 -0.25 0.82 -0.10
CA ILE A 83 0.33 -0.48 -0.47
C ILE A 83 -0.56 -1.64 -0.02
N ALA A 84 -0.52 -2.74 -0.77
CA ALA A 84 -1.15 -3.99 -0.35
C ALA A 84 -0.25 -4.73 0.65
N VAL A 85 -0.80 -5.11 1.80
CA VAL A 85 -0.08 -5.79 2.88
C VAL A 85 -0.91 -6.94 3.44
N SER A 86 -0.28 -7.88 4.14
CA SER A 86 -1.03 -8.95 4.79
C SER A 86 -1.89 -8.40 5.92
N ALA A 87 -3.18 -8.74 5.91
CA ALA A 87 -4.12 -8.31 6.94
C ALA A 87 -3.70 -8.79 8.33
N ALA A 88 -3.11 -9.99 8.41
CA ALA A 88 -2.58 -10.53 9.66
C ALA A 88 -1.41 -9.69 10.22
N SER A 89 -0.45 -9.32 9.38
CA SER A 89 0.67 -8.47 9.79
C SER A 89 0.23 -7.04 10.08
N ASN A 90 -0.66 -6.49 9.26
CA ASN A 90 -1.16 -5.14 9.44
C ASN A 90 -1.92 -5.00 10.76
N ARG A 91 -2.82 -5.94 11.09
CA ARG A 91 -3.62 -5.84 12.32
C ARG A 91 -2.85 -6.19 13.59
N SER A 92 -1.74 -6.92 13.47
CA SER A 92 -0.87 -7.25 14.62
C SER A 92 0.15 -6.15 14.93
N ARG A 93 0.51 -5.35 13.93
CA ARG A 93 1.28 -4.12 14.08
C ARG A 93 0.27 -3.02 14.35
N ALA A 94 0.12 -2.59 15.59
CA ALA A 94 -0.69 -1.41 15.90
C ALA A 94 0.00 -0.15 15.31
N ASP A 95 0.05 0.96 16.03
CA ASP A 95 0.69 2.21 15.57
C ASP A 95 2.25 2.15 15.58
N GLN A 96 2.84 0.97 15.38
CA GLN A 96 4.28 0.78 15.41
C GLN A 96 4.92 1.32 14.13
N ALA A 97 5.92 2.18 14.28
CA ALA A 97 6.62 2.81 13.18
C ALA A 97 7.21 1.78 12.20
N PRO A 98 7.25 2.06 10.89
CA PRO A 98 7.78 1.14 9.87
C PRO A 98 9.20 0.66 10.18
N SER A 99 10.02 1.52 10.79
CA SER A 99 11.39 1.23 11.20
C SER A 99 11.51 0.14 12.26
N THR A 100 10.44 -0.23 12.97
CA THR A 100 10.46 -1.29 13.98
C THR A 100 10.18 -2.68 13.41
N TRP A 101 9.69 -2.80 12.18
CA TRP A 101 9.26 -4.08 11.60
C TRP A 101 9.62 -4.29 10.13
N LEU A 102 9.95 -3.24 9.37
CA LEU A 102 10.66 -3.40 8.11
C LEU A 102 12.07 -3.85 8.48
N LEU A 103 12.31 -5.15 8.40
CA LEU A 103 13.65 -5.62 8.10
C LEU A 103 14.09 -4.85 6.85
N PRO A 104 15.28 -4.22 6.83
CA PRO A 104 15.78 -3.60 5.62
C PRO A 104 15.76 -4.71 4.58
N ALA A 105 14.80 -4.65 3.65
CA ALA A 105 14.70 -5.62 2.59
C ALA A 105 16.09 -5.66 1.98
N ALA A 106 16.74 -6.82 2.05
CA ALA A 106 18.02 -7.04 1.41
C ALA A 106 17.77 -6.86 -0.10
N GLY A 107 17.86 -5.62 -0.58
CA GLY A 107 17.56 -5.23 -1.95
C GLY A 107 16.79 -3.92 -2.17
N ALA A 108 16.10 -3.34 -1.18
CA ALA A 108 15.42 -2.05 -1.39
C ALA A 108 16.38 -0.89 -1.13
N SER A 109 17.32 -0.69 -2.05
CA SER A 109 18.16 0.50 -2.08
C SER A 109 17.29 1.74 -2.24
N THR A 110 17.37 2.62 -1.24
CA THR A 110 16.92 4.00 -1.29
C THR A 110 17.60 4.75 -2.44
N SER A 111 16.89 4.92 -3.56
CA SER A 111 17.14 5.96 -4.56
C SER A 111 15.90 6.13 -5.46
N PRO A 112 15.57 7.35 -5.89
CA PRO A 112 14.24 7.69 -6.43
C PRO A 112 13.97 7.25 -7.87
N THR A 113 14.78 6.36 -8.46
CA THR A 113 14.71 6.04 -9.90
C THR A 113 15.00 4.56 -10.20
N GLY A 114 14.25 3.63 -9.60
CA GLY A 114 14.40 2.22 -10.00
C GLY A 114 13.56 1.20 -9.22
N TRP A 115 12.24 1.25 -9.36
CA TRP A 115 11.42 0.03 -9.33
C TRP A 115 11.15 -0.39 -10.79
N PRO A 116 10.96 -1.69 -11.10
CA PRO A 116 10.71 -2.12 -12.47
C PRO A 116 9.44 -1.43 -12.99
N PRO A 117 9.37 -1.15 -14.31
CA PRO A 117 8.20 -0.49 -14.88
C PRO A 117 6.97 -1.33 -14.53
N ARG A 118 6.01 -0.68 -13.87
CA ARG A 118 4.65 -1.19 -13.74
C ARG A 118 4.20 -1.55 -15.15
N CYS A 119 3.67 -2.75 -15.34
CA CYS A 119 3.24 -3.23 -16.65
C CYS A 119 2.33 -2.20 -17.30
N ALA A 120 2.81 -1.58 -18.38
CA ALA A 120 1.98 -0.83 -19.30
C ALA A 120 1.08 -1.85 -20.01
N GLY A 121 -0.19 -1.92 -19.59
CA GLY A 121 -1.29 -2.52 -20.36
C GLY A 121 -2.04 -1.44 -21.15
N PRO A 122 -2.75 -1.81 -22.23
CA PRO A 122 -3.10 -0.95 -23.37
C PRO A 122 -3.95 0.28 -23.02
#